data_AF-A0A7S1VZM9-F1
#
_entry.id   AF-A0A7S1VZM9-F1
#
_cell.length_a   1.000
_cell.length_b   1.000
_cell.length_c   1.000
_cell.angle_alpha   90.00
_cell.angle_beta   90.00
_cell.angle_gamma   90.00
#
_symmetry.space_group_name_H-M   'P 1'
#
loop_
_entity.id
_entity.type
_entity.pdbx_description
1 polymer ?
#
loop_
_entity_poly.entity_id
_entity_poly.type
_entity_poly.pdbx_seq_one_letter_code
_entity_poly.pdbx_strand_id
1 'polypeptide(L)'
;MPSFTALAVWLVMLAAFYMLSSFLESRAAMRGSHRKPMPKWVDKSIRMFFLVTFVAPAYALCPWPWVFALGFLCYLPTYLDEGEKTGKRVSSIVRNLPVWRFVKWYFEMDIATPHGKLDPTKKYILGMHPHGFLPIASMVSILTDVCGVRERYFNGVHLRSLAASFCFYIPIYRDIILGGGIIDAARYNARNALEQGL
;
A
#
# COMPACT_ATOMS: atom_id res chain seq x y z
N MET A 1 -37.54 4.67 -17.29
CA MET A 1 -36.78 3.52 -17.81
C MET A 1 -35.46 4.05 -18.37
N PRO A 2 -34.30 3.47 -18.03
CA PRO A 2 -33.04 3.91 -18.65
C PRO A 2 -33.14 3.72 -20.17
N SER A 3 -32.60 4.66 -20.95
CA SER A 3 -32.60 4.56 -22.41
C SER A 3 -31.84 3.30 -22.84
N PHE A 4 -32.22 2.70 -23.98
CA PHE A 4 -31.51 1.55 -24.55
C PHE A 4 -29.99 1.79 -24.68
N THR A 5 -29.60 3.03 -24.98
CA THR A 5 -28.21 3.49 -25.00
C THR A 5 -27.54 3.43 -23.62
N ALA A 6 -28.22 3.81 -22.55
CA ALA A 6 -27.67 3.71 -21.20
C ALA A 6 -27.48 2.25 -20.78
N LEU A 7 -28.43 1.36 -21.09
CA LEU A 7 -28.30 -0.07 -20.79
C LEU A 7 -27.12 -0.70 -21.54
N ALA A 8 -26.95 -0.38 -22.83
CA ALA A 8 -25.82 -0.86 -23.63
C ALA A 8 -24.47 -0.41 -23.05
N VAL A 9 -24.36 0.85 -22.62
CA VAL A 9 -23.15 1.38 -21.97
C VAL A 9 -22.85 0.62 -20.68
N TRP A 10 -23.85 0.39 -19.82
CA TRP A 10 -23.67 -0.38 -18.59
C TRP A 10 -23.21 -1.82 -18.83
N LEU A 11 -23.77 -2.49 -19.84
CA LEU A 11 -23.36 -3.86 -20.22
C LEU A 11 -21.91 -3.90 -20.73
N VAL A 12 -21.49 -2.93 -21.53
CA VAL A 12 -20.10 -2.82 -22.00
C VAL A 12 -19.14 -2.57 -20.84
N MET A 13 -19.49 -1.68 -19.90
CA MET A 13 -18.69 -1.42 -18.70
C MET A 13 -18.56 -2.66 -17.80
N LEU A 14 -19.66 -3.39 -17.59
CA LEU A 14 -19.66 -4.63 -16.81
C LEU A 14 -18.80 -5.71 -17.48
N ALA A 15 -18.91 -5.88 -18.80
CA ALA A 15 -18.07 -6.83 -19.54
C ALA A 15 -16.58 -6.46 -19.48
N ALA A 16 -16.26 -5.17 -19.64
CA ALA A 16 -14.87 -4.68 -19.51
C ALA A 16 -14.31 -4.90 -18.10
N PHE A 17 -15.11 -4.61 -17.06
CA PHE A 17 -14.75 -4.87 -15.67
C PHE A 17 -14.53 -6.38 -15.41
N TYR A 18 -15.42 -7.24 -15.91
CA TYR A 18 -15.29 -8.69 -15.77
C TYR A 18 -14.02 -9.21 -16.46
N MET A 19 -13.77 -8.79 -17.71
CA MET A 19 -12.55 -9.19 -18.44
C MET A 19 -11.28 -8.72 -17.72
N LEU A 20 -11.26 -7.48 -17.23
CA LEU A 20 -10.14 -6.96 -16.45
C LEU A 20 -9.95 -7.74 -15.14
N SER A 21 -11.03 -8.00 -14.40
CA SER A 21 -10.99 -8.76 -13.16
C SER A 21 -10.46 -10.19 -13.40
N SER A 22 -10.97 -10.87 -14.42
CA SER A 22 -10.52 -12.21 -14.82
C SER A 22 -9.05 -12.22 -15.25
N PHE A 23 -8.61 -11.19 -15.98
CA PHE A 23 -7.20 -11.01 -16.33
C PHE A 23 -6.32 -10.82 -15.08
N LEU A 24 -6.73 -9.93 -14.16
CA LEU A 24 -5.99 -9.67 -12.93
C LEU A 24 -5.93 -10.91 -12.03
N GLU A 25 -7.00 -11.69 -11.98
CA GLU A 25 -7.07 -12.94 -11.23
C GLU A 25 -6.19 -14.04 -11.83
N SER A 26 -6.30 -14.29 -13.14
CA SER A 26 -5.52 -15.33 -13.83
C SER A 26 -4.00 -15.08 -13.77
N ARG A 27 -3.58 -13.81 -13.69
CA ARG A 27 -2.18 -13.41 -13.51
C ARG A 27 -1.78 -13.24 -12.05
N ALA A 28 -2.71 -13.45 -11.11
CA ALA A 28 -2.57 -13.15 -9.69
C ALA A 28 -2.00 -11.73 -9.45
N ALA A 29 -2.29 -10.78 -10.35
CA ALA A 29 -1.64 -9.47 -10.46
C ALA A 29 -1.83 -8.57 -9.23
N MET A 30 -2.87 -8.84 -8.45
CA MET A 30 -3.19 -8.11 -7.22
C MET A 30 -2.85 -8.89 -5.94
N ARG A 31 -2.33 -10.12 -6.06
CA ARG A 31 -2.01 -11.01 -4.92
C ARG A 31 -0.51 -11.05 -4.64
N GLY A 32 -0.12 -10.91 -3.37
CA GLY A 32 1.23 -11.23 -2.90
C GLY A 32 1.49 -12.74 -3.02
N SER A 33 1.92 -13.17 -4.20
CA SER A 33 1.98 -14.59 -4.58
C SER A 33 3.34 -14.97 -5.14
N HIS A 34 3.53 -16.27 -5.43
CA HIS A 34 4.70 -16.83 -6.12
C HIS A 34 4.75 -16.52 -7.64
N ARG A 35 4.08 -15.46 -8.09
CA ARG A 35 4.07 -15.06 -9.50
C ARG A 35 5.42 -14.53 -9.95
N LYS A 36 5.67 -14.62 -11.27
CA LYS A 36 6.77 -13.88 -11.90
C LYS A 36 6.44 -12.37 -11.88
N PRO A 37 7.44 -11.48 -11.81
CA PRO A 37 7.22 -10.05 -11.93
C PRO A 37 6.51 -9.74 -13.25
N MET A 38 5.49 -8.87 -13.19
CA MET A 38 4.81 -8.40 -14.40
C MET A 38 5.74 -7.46 -15.18
N PRO A 39 5.62 -7.40 -16.52
CA PRO A 39 6.30 -6.37 -17.30
C PRO A 39 5.95 -4.98 -16.77
N LYS A 40 6.95 -4.09 -16.70
CA LYS A 40 6.77 -2.75 -16.08
C LYS A 40 5.64 -1.95 -16.73
N TRP A 41 5.46 -2.07 -18.04
CA TRP A 41 4.39 -1.37 -18.74
C TRP A 41 3.00 -1.87 -18.31
N VAL A 42 2.82 -3.18 -18.09
CA VAL A 42 1.55 -3.76 -17.60
C VAL A 42 1.24 -3.24 -16.20
N ASP A 43 2.22 -3.30 -15.29
CA ASP A 43 2.04 -2.81 -13.91
C ASP A 43 1.69 -1.32 -13.88
N LYS A 44 2.40 -0.50 -14.68
CA LYS A 44 2.11 0.93 -14.80
C LYS A 44 0.74 1.20 -15.43
N SER A 45 0.31 0.43 -16.42
CA SER A 45 -1.04 0.56 -17.00
C SER A 45 -2.13 0.25 -15.97
N ILE A 46 -1.95 -0.80 -15.16
CA ILE A 46 -2.89 -1.14 -14.08
C ILE A 46 -2.91 -0.01 -13.04
N ARG A 47 -1.75 0.51 -12.63
CA ARG A 47 -1.64 1.69 -11.76
C ARG A 47 -2.43 2.88 -12.32
N MET A 48 -2.22 3.21 -13.59
CA MET A 48 -2.92 4.32 -14.24
C MET A 48 -4.43 4.12 -14.26
N PHE A 49 -4.90 2.90 -14.52
CA PHE A 49 -6.32 2.57 -14.46
C PHE A 49 -6.92 2.86 -13.08
N PHE A 50 -6.29 2.36 -12.01
CA PHE A 50 -6.76 2.61 -10.64
C PHE A 50 -6.67 4.08 -10.27
N LEU A 51 -5.57 4.75 -10.62
CA LEU A 51 -5.40 6.18 -10.38
C LEU A 51 -6.54 6.98 -11.00
N VAL A 52 -6.82 6.79 -12.30
CA VAL A 52 -7.90 7.50 -12.99
C VAL A 52 -9.25 7.17 -12.35
N THR A 53 -9.50 5.92 -11.99
CA THR A 53 -10.76 5.50 -11.38
C THR A 53 -11.00 6.17 -10.02
N PHE A 54 -9.98 6.27 -9.17
CA PHE A 54 -10.10 6.92 -7.86
C PHE A 54 -10.07 8.45 -7.94
N VAL A 55 -9.35 9.02 -8.90
CA VAL A 55 -9.13 10.46 -9.01
C VAL A 55 -10.23 11.16 -9.82
N ALA A 56 -10.80 10.52 -10.84
CA ALA A 56 -11.79 11.15 -11.73
C ALA A 56 -13.04 11.67 -10.99
N PRO A 57 -13.64 10.94 -10.02
CA PRO A 57 -14.75 11.48 -9.24
C PRO A 57 -14.35 12.70 -8.42
N ALA A 58 -13.16 12.70 -7.82
CA ALA A 58 -12.65 13.82 -7.04
C ALA A 58 -12.38 15.06 -7.92
N TYR A 59 -11.89 14.86 -9.15
CA TYR A 59 -11.72 15.93 -10.13
C TYR A 59 -13.05 16.57 -10.53
N ALA A 60 -14.07 15.76 -10.82
CA ALA A 60 -15.38 16.24 -11.24
C ALA A 60 -16.11 17.07 -10.16
N LEU A 61 -15.83 16.78 -8.89
CA LEU A 61 -16.41 17.49 -7.75
C LEU A 61 -15.57 18.70 -7.31
N CYS A 62 -14.38 18.91 -7.88
CA CYS A 62 -13.48 19.97 -7.47
C CYS A 62 -13.90 21.32 -8.07
N PRO A 63 -14.13 22.37 -7.25
CA PRO A 63 -14.45 23.69 -7.78
C PRO A 63 -13.35 24.27 -8.67
N TRP A 64 -12.08 23.89 -8.42
CA TRP A 64 -10.88 24.44 -9.07
C TRP A 64 -10.12 23.35 -9.83
N PRO A 65 -10.65 22.88 -10.98
CA PRO A 65 -10.13 21.70 -11.68
C PRO A 65 -8.68 21.86 -12.16
N TRP A 66 -8.22 23.08 -12.47
CA TRP A 66 -6.85 23.31 -12.91
C TRP A 66 -5.82 23.12 -11.77
N VAL A 67 -6.13 23.52 -10.53
CA VAL A 67 -5.27 23.24 -9.36
C VAL A 67 -5.18 21.75 -9.12
N PHE A 68 -6.32 21.08 -9.18
CA PHE A 68 -6.37 19.63 -9.02
C PHE A 68 -5.56 18.91 -10.11
N ALA A 69 -5.70 19.34 -11.37
CA ALA A 69 -4.91 18.80 -12.48
C ALA A 69 -3.40 19.02 -12.29
N LEU A 70 -2.99 20.19 -11.80
CA LEU A 70 -1.59 20.44 -11.49
C LEU A 70 -1.09 19.53 -10.35
N GLY A 71 -1.84 19.41 -9.26
CA GLY A 71 -1.51 18.49 -8.17
C GLY A 71 -1.42 17.04 -8.63
N PHE A 72 -2.31 16.62 -9.53
CA PHE A 72 -2.29 15.31 -10.16
C PHE A 72 -1.02 15.07 -10.98
N LEU A 73 -0.61 16.05 -11.81
CA LEU A 73 0.62 15.95 -12.60
C LEU A 73 1.85 15.86 -11.71
N CYS A 74 1.90 16.62 -10.61
CA CYS A 74 2.98 16.54 -9.61
C CYS A 74 2.99 15.20 -8.86
N TYR A 75 1.83 14.56 -8.67
CA TYR A 75 1.71 13.27 -8.00
C TYR A 75 2.10 12.08 -8.90
N LEU A 76 2.01 12.23 -10.22
CA LEU A 76 2.22 11.12 -11.15
C LEU A 76 3.61 10.45 -11.04
N PRO A 77 4.75 11.17 -10.91
CA PRO A 77 6.06 10.55 -10.78
C PRO A 77 6.21 9.73 -9.48
N THR A 78 5.68 10.24 -8.37
CA THR A 78 5.71 9.52 -7.08
C THR A 78 4.83 8.28 -7.09
N TYR A 79 3.67 8.34 -7.76
CA TYR A 79 2.74 7.22 -7.83
C TYR A 79 3.22 6.07 -8.75
N LEU A 80 3.94 6.41 -9.83
CA LEU A 80 4.45 5.46 -10.81
C LEU A 80 5.85 4.91 -10.48
N ASP A 81 6.45 5.32 -9.35
CA ASP A 81 7.71 4.77 -8.88
C ASP A 81 7.58 3.31 -8.40
N GLU A 82 8.70 2.62 -8.21
CA GLU A 82 8.74 1.22 -7.75
C GLU A 82 9.06 1.13 -6.25
N GLY A 83 8.54 2.08 -5.47
CA GLY A 83 8.77 2.18 -4.03
C GLY A 83 8.49 0.88 -3.27
N GLU A 84 7.43 0.16 -3.65
CA GLU A 84 7.03 -1.10 -3.02
C GLU A 84 7.97 -2.29 -3.28
N LYS A 85 8.86 -2.17 -4.27
CA LYS A 85 9.85 -3.22 -4.59
C LYS A 85 11.20 -2.93 -3.95
N THR A 86 11.52 -1.65 -3.78
CA THR A 86 12.81 -1.20 -3.25
C THR A 86 12.81 -1.00 -1.74
N GLY A 87 11.66 -0.72 -1.13
CA GLY A 87 11.55 -0.46 0.31
C GLY A 87 12.23 0.84 0.77
N LYS A 88 12.56 1.75 -0.17
CA LYS A 88 13.29 3.01 0.08
C LYS A 88 12.41 4.20 0.43
N ARG A 89 11.08 4.07 0.30
CA ARG A 89 10.10 5.14 0.50
C ARG A 89 9.74 5.42 1.97
N VAL A 90 10.46 4.81 2.90
CA VAL A 90 10.30 5.04 4.34
C VAL A 90 10.44 6.53 4.66
N SER A 91 9.50 7.07 5.45
CA SER A 91 9.48 8.48 5.81
C SER A 91 9.21 8.65 7.30
N SER A 92 10.12 9.33 8.00
CA SER A 92 9.93 9.70 9.41
C SER A 92 8.70 10.60 9.60
N ILE A 93 8.42 11.47 8.64
CA ILE A 93 7.24 12.36 8.67
C ILE A 93 5.96 11.52 8.67
N VAL A 94 5.83 10.57 7.74
CA VAL A 94 4.65 9.70 7.66
C VAL A 94 4.50 8.88 8.94
N ARG A 95 5.60 8.38 9.51
CA ARG A 95 5.58 7.59 10.76
C ARG A 95 5.20 8.39 12.00
N ASN A 96 5.28 9.71 11.96
CA ASN A 96 5.03 10.60 13.09
C ASN A 96 3.81 11.51 12.91
N LEU A 97 2.95 11.22 11.93
CA LEU A 97 1.74 12.00 11.69
C LEU A 97 0.85 12.06 12.94
N PRO A 98 0.26 13.24 13.26
CA PRO A 98 -0.59 13.39 14.46
C PRO A 98 -1.79 12.45 14.51
N VAL A 99 -2.32 12.04 13.35
CA VAL A 99 -3.44 11.09 13.26
C VAL A 99 -3.12 9.77 13.96
N TRP A 100 -1.87 9.33 13.98
CA TRP A 100 -1.49 8.10 14.68
C TRP A 100 -1.66 8.21 16.19
N ARG A 101 -1.40 9.40 16.77
CA ARG A 101 -1.64 9.64 18.21
C ARG A 101 -3.13 9.54 18.55
N PHE A 102 -3.99 10.05 17.67
CA PHE A 102 -5.44 9.89 17.81
C PHE A 102 -5.86 8.43 17.74
N VAL A 103 -5.39 7.69 16.72
CA VAL A 103 -5.69 6.26 16.57
C VAL A 103 -5.21 5.45 17.78
N LYS A 104 -3.99 5.72 18.28
CA LYS A 104 -3.46 5.09 19.49
C LYS A 104 -4.31 5.36 20.72
N TRP A 105 -4.78 6.60 20.90
CA TRP A 105 -5.64 6.98 22.01
C TRP A 105 -7.02 6.31 21.91
N TYR A 106 -7.64 6.36 20.74
CA TYR A 106 -8.99 5.83 20.52
C TYR A 106 -9.07 4.31 20.68
N PHE A 107 -8.07 3.58 20.18
CA PHE A 107 -8.01 2.10 20.27
C PHE A 107 -7.13 1.59 21.41
N GLU A 108 -6.65 2.48 22.29
CA GLU A 108 -5.76 2.16 23.41
C GLU A 108 -4.57 1.26 23.01
N MET A 109 -3.93 1.59 21.88
CA MET A 109 -2.94 0.72 21.28
C MET A 109 -1.62 0.70 22.06
N ASP A 110 -1.21 -0.50 22.46
CA ASP A 110 0.12 -0.76 23.00
C ASP A 110 0.64 -2.13 22.53
N ILE A 111 1.96 -2.28 22.54
CA ILE A 111 2.63 -3.55 22.25
C ILE A 111 3.48 -3.90 23.45
N ALA A 112 3.13 -5.02 24.07
CA ALA A 112 3.94 -5.67 25.09
C ALA A 112 4.45 -7.01 24.55
N THR A 113 5.68 -7.34 24.89
CA THR A 113 6.29 -8.63 24.59
C THR A 113 7.02 -9.14 25.82
N PRO A 114 6.94 -10.44 26.13
CA PRO A 114 7.75 -11.04 27.19
C PRO A 114 9.23 -11.12 26.81
N HIS A 115 9.56 -10.89 25.54
CA HIS A 115 10.93 -10.92 25.03
C HIS A 115 11.59 -9.54 25.13
N GLY A 116 12.89 -9.55 25.43
CA GLY A 116 13.71 -8.33 25.44
C GLY A 116 13.94 -7.73 24.05
N LYS A 117 14.86 -6.76 23.99
CA LYS A 117 15.32 -6.17 22.73
C LYS A 117 15.83 -7.24 21.76
N LEU A 118 15.50 -7.09 20.48
CA LEU A 118 16.02 -7.94 19.41
C LEU A 118 17.54 -7.77 19.26
N ASP A 119 18.20 -8.83 18.81
CA ASP A 119 19.63 -8.83 18.51
C ASP A 119 19.84 -8.28 17.09
N PRO A 120 20.50 -7.11 16.91
CA PRO A 120 20.64 -6.47 15.61
C PRO A 120 21.50 -7.27 14.63
N THR A 121 22.23 -8.29 15.09
CA THR A 121 23.05 -9.17 14.23
C THR A 121 22.22 -10.29 13.57
N LYS A 122 20.97 -10.49 13.99
CA LYS A 122 20.10 -11.57 13.52
C LYS A 122 19.02 -11.04 12.58
N LYS A 123 18.57 -11.93 11.69
CA LYS A 123 17.41 -11.70 10.81
C LYS A 123 16.16 -12.31 11.44
N TYR A 124 15.06 -11.57 11.40
CA TYR A 124 13.79 -11.96 12.00
C TYR A 124 12.68 -11.99 10.96
N ILE A 125 11.75 -12.93 11.09
CA ILE A 125 10.48 -12.95 10.38
C ILE A 125 9.38 -12.85 11.42
N LEU A 126 8.64 -11.75 11.41
CA LEU A 126 7.50 -11.54 12.31
C LEU A 126 6.23 -12.02 11.62
N GLY A 127 5.67 -13.12 12.12
CA GLY A 127 4.36 -13.60 11.71
C GLY A 127 3.27 -12.75 12.35
N MET A 128 2.31 -12.31 11.54
CA MET A 128 1.22 -11.48 12.01
C MET A 128 -0.07 -11.86 11.28
N HIS A 129 -1.13 -12.06 12.04
CA HIS A 129 -2.45 -12.38 11.52
C HIS A 129 -3.41 -11.21 11.83
N PRO A 130 -3.47 -10.19 10.96
CA PRO A 130 -4.38 -9.08 11.18
C PRO A 130 -5.80 -9.47 10.76
N HIS A 131 -6.79 -9.10 11.58
CA HIS A 131 -8.20 -9.14 11.18
C HIS A 131 -8.60 -7.77 10.63
N GLY A 132 -9.00 -7.73 9.35
CA GLY A 132 -9.49 -6.51 8.68
C GLY A 132 -9.08 -6.43 7.20
N PHE A 133 -9.85 -5.66 6.42
CA PHE A 133 -9.55 -5.43 4.99
C PHE A 133 -8.24 -4.65 4.80
N LEU A 134 -8.02 -3.62 5.63
CA LEU A 134 -6.74 -2.94 5.76
C LEU A 134 -6.19 -3.26 7.16
N PRO A 135 -4.97 -3.79 7.29
CA PRO A 135 -4.40 -4.21 8.57
C PRO A 135 -3.87 -2.98 9.35
N ILE A 136 -4.78 -2.07 9.70
CA ILE A 136 -4.48 -0.76 10.29
C ILE A 136 -3.81 -0.92 11.65
N ALA A 137 -4.30 -1.83 12.49
CA ALA A 137 -3.75 -2.04 13.83
C ALA A 137 -2.24 -2.33 13.77
N SER A 138 -1.84 -3.27 12.94
CA SER A 138 -0.43 -3.62 12.73
C SER A 138 0.40 -2.55 12.05
N MET A 139 -0.20 -1.85 11.07
CA MET A 139 0.48 -0.75 10.39
C MET A 139 0.78 0.36 11.39
N VAL A 140 -0.19 0.73 12.21
CA VAL A 140 -0.04 1.82 13.17
C VAL A 140 0.85 1.39 14.33
N SER A 141 0.62 0.24 14.95
CA SER A 141 1.35 -0.17 16.16
C SER A 141 2.82 -0.47 15.90
N ILE A 142 3.15 -1.10 14.78
CA ILE A 142 4.52 -1.56 14.50
C ILE A 142 5.28 -0.63 13.54
N LEU A 143 4.61 -0.06 12.54
CA LEU A 143 5.29 0.62 11.44
C LEU A 143 5.36 2.12 11.60
N THR A 144 4.49 2.70 12.43
CA THR A 144 4.61 4.10 12.89
C THR A 144 5.41 4.15 14.20
N ASP A 145 5.81 5.35 14.61
CA ASP A 145 6.58 5.51 15.86
C ASP A 145 5.67 5.75 17.07
N VAL A 146 4.33 5.70 16.90
CA VAL A 146 3.37 6.09 17.94
C VAL A 146 3.39 5.18 19.19
N CYS A 147 3.67 3.89 19.02
CA CYS A 147 3.78 2.94 20.13
C CYS A 147 5.23 2.77 20.63
N GLY A 148 6.21 3.49 20.04
CA GLY A 148 7.61 3.44 20.47
C GLY A 148 8.30 2.08 20.30
N VAL A 149 7.71 1.15 19.53
CA VAL A 149 8.15 -0.25 19.42
C VAL A 149 9.59 -0.37 18.92
N ARG A 150 10.00 0.51 17.99
CA ARG A 150 11.35 0.49 17.42
C ARG A 150 12.43 0.68 18.48
N GLU A 151 12.25 1.68 19.35
CA GLU A 151 13.20 2.01 20.42
C GLU A 151 13.12 0.99 21.57
N ARG A 152 11.89 0.59 21.93
CA ARG A 152 11.64 -0.35 23.04
C ARG A 152 12.15 -1.76 22.74
N TYR A 153 11.94 -2.25 21.51
CA TYR A 153 12.09 -3.67 21.18
C TYR A 153 13.01 -3.97 20.00
N PHE A 154 13.06 -3.14 18.95
CA PHE A 154 13.78 -3.53 17.72
C PHE A 154 15.29 -3.25 17.76
N ASN A 155 15.78 -2.36 18.62
CA ASN A 155 17.22 -2.22 18.88
C ASN A 155 18.07 -2.02 17.60
N GLY A 156 17.58 -1.21 16.66
CA GLY A 156 18.24 -0.97 15.38
C GLY A 156 17.89 -1.96 14.26
N VAL A 157 17.14 -3.03 14.53
CA VAL A 157 16.58 -3.91 13.49
C VAL A 157 15.62 -3.11 12.61
N HIS A 158 15.95 -3.01 11.32
CA HIS A 158 15.06 -2.46 10.33
C HIS A 158 13.93 -3.45 10.05
N LEU A 159 12.71 -2.92 9.95
CA LEU A 159 11.53 -3.73 9.69
C LEU A 159 10.90 -3.29 8.38
N ARG A 160 10.57 -4.27 7.54
CA ARG A 160 9.61 -4.14 6.45
C ARG A 160 8.43 -5.07 6.68
N SER A 161 7.23 -4.54 6.45
CA SER A 161 6.01 -5.34 6.46
C SER A 161 5.57 -5.63 5.04
N LEU A 162 4.88 -6.75 4.85
CA LEU A 162 4.42 -7.21 3.55
C LEU A 162 2.92 -6.98 3.42
N ALA A 163 2.48 -6.32 2.34
CA ALA A 163 1.06 -6.15 2.02
C ALA A 163 0.73 -6.68 0.63
N ALA A 164 -0.54 -7.03 0.42
CA ALA A 164 -1.03 -7.45 -0.89
C ALA A 164 -0.78 -6.38 -1.95
N SER A 165 -0.48 -6.81 -3.19
CA SER A 165 -0.15 -5.89 -4.29
C SER A 165 -1.22 -4.83 -4.54
N PHE A 166 -2.49 -5.17 -4.30
CA PHE A 166 -3.61 -4.25 -4.40
C PHE A 166 -3.44 -2.95 -3.60
N CYS A 167 -2.84 -3.03 -2.40
CA CYS A 167 -2.61 -1.87 -1.55
C CYS A 167 -1.78 -0.78 -2.24
N PHE A 168 -0.93 -1.16 -3.20
CA PHE A 168 -0.06 -0.25 -3.95
C PHE A 168 -0.70 0.30 -5.22
N TYR A 169 -1.96 -0.04 -5.50
CA TYR A 169 -2.76 0.57 -6.58
C TYR A 169 -3.71 1.66 -6.05
N ILE A 170 -3.98 1.73 -4.75
CA ILE A 170 -4.82 2.79 -4.17
C ILE A 170 -4.00 4.08 -3.99
N PRO A 171 -4.34 5.19 -4.67
CA PRO A 171 -3.65 6.48 -4.52
C PRO A 171 -3.71 6.99 -3.07
N ILE A 172 -2.70 7.76 -2.65
CA ILE A 172 -2.51 8.31 -1.30
C ILE A 172 -2.29 7.23 -0.23
N TYR A 173 -3.16 6.21 -0.14
CA TYR A 173 -2.98 5.06 0.74
C TYR A 173 -1.64 4.38 0.49
N ARG A 174 -1.28 4.18 -0.79
CA ARG A 174 0.03 3.72 -1.22
C ARG A 174 1.18 4.50 -0.55
N ASP A 175 1.13 5.83 -0.58
CA ASP A 175 2.22 6.65 -0.03
C ASP A 175 2.31 6.56 1.50
N ILE A 176 1.16 6.44 2.17
CA ILE A 176 1.11 6.23 3.63
C ILE A 176 1.75 4.89 4.00
N ILE A 177 1.37 3.79 3.33
CA ILE A 177 1.92 2.47 3.63
C ILE A 177 3.41 2.38 3.29
N LEU A 178 3.84 2.96 2.17
CA LEU A 178 5.25 3.04 1.78
C LEU A 178 6.08 3.85 2.78
N GLY A 179 5.54 4.98 3.25
CA GLY A 179 6.15 5.82 4.29
C GLY A 179 6.34 5.07 5.61
N GLY A 180 5.39 4.20 5.97
CA GLY A 180 5.52 3.29 7.12
C GLY A 180 6.61 2.23 6.96
N GLY A 181 6.97 1.87 5.72
CA GLY A 181 7.90 0.78 5.39
C GLY A 181 7.21 -0.52 5.00
N ILE A 182 5.99 -0.45 4.49
CA ILE A 182 5.30 -1.59 3.88
C ILE A 182 5.79 -1.76 2.44
N ILE A 183 6.07 -2.99 2.04
CA ILE A 183 6.48 -3.38 0.68
C ILE A 183 5.53 -4.46 0.14
N ASP A 184 5.59 -4.69 -1.17
CA ASP A 184 4.74 -5.66 -1.82
C ASP A 184 5.09 -7.10 -1.40
N ALA A 185 4.06 -7.88 -1.09
CA ALA A 185 4.19 -9.24 -0.57
C ALA A 185 4.57 -10.30 -1.61
N ALA A 186 4.87 -9.93 -2.87
CA ALA A 186 5.39 -10.89 -3.82
C ALA A 186 6.72 -11.49 -3.31
N ARG A 187 6.87 -12.80 -3.53
CA ARG A 187 7.98 -13.57 -2.96
C ARG A 187 9.37 -12.98 -3.29
N TYR A 188 9.55 -12.45 -4.50
CA TYR A 188 10.81 -11.85 -4.92
C TYR A 188 11.13 -10.55 -4.17
N ASN A 189 10.12 -9.75 -3.81
CA ASN A 189 10.29 -8.54 -3.00
C ASN A 189 10.64 -8.90 -1.55
N ALA A 190 9.92 -9.87 -0.97
CA ALA A 190 10.21 -10.36 0.38
C ALA A 190 11.63 -10.94 0.48
N ARG A 191 12.05 -11.74 -0.50
CA ARG A 191 13.40 -12.30 -0.57
C ARG A 191 14.46 -11.20 -0.71
N ASN A 192 14.22 -10.24 -1.60
CA ASN A 192 15.13 -9.12 -1.79
C ASN A 192 15.29 -8.28 -0.51
N ALA A 193 14.21 -8.05 0.24
CA ALA A 193 14.28 -7.36 1.54
C ALA A 193 15.13 -8.12 2.56
N LEU A 194 14.95 -9.45 2.65
CA LEU A 194 15.75 -10.30 3.55
C LEU A 194 17.23 -10.38 3.15
N GLU A 195 17.53 -10.42 1.85
CA GLU A 195 18.89 -10.43 1.33
C GLU A 195 19.60 -9.09 1.60
N GLN A 196 18.89 -7.96 1.46
CA GLN A 196 19.40 -6.61 1.73
C GLN A 196 19.44 -6.25 3.23
N GLY A 197 18.85 -7.06 4.11
CA GLY A 197 18.79 -6.78 5.55
C GLY A 197 17.88 -5.60 5.91
N LEU A 198 16.79 -5.41 5.14
CA LEU A 198 15.82 -4.32 5.29
C LEU A 198 14.74 -4.57 6.34
#